data_AF-A0A7J4AA21-F1
#
_entry.id   AF-A0A7J4AA21-F1
#
_cell.length_a   1.000
_cell.length_b   1.000
_cell.length_c   1.000
_cell.angle_alpha   90.00
_cell.angle_beta   90.00
_cell.angle_gamma   90.00
#
_symmetry.space_group_name_H-M   'P 1'
#
loop_
_entity.id
_entity.type
_entity.pdbx_description
1 polymer ?
#
loop_
_entity_poly.entity_id
_entity_poly.type
_entity_poly.pdbx_seq_one_letter_code
_entity_poly.pdbx_strand_id
1 'polypeptide(L)'
;MAEDEFEEFPFWRRRRRFLFDEIFREIERWFEEAFREFEREYEFREPFKEGKKTFRTFGPFVYGYSITIGPDGKPIIREFGNIRPSRRLTKPIEISEEREPLVDVINEEDKIRVVAEVPGVSKEDINLEVVDNKLIISTKGPRKYYKEVELTHEVEPDTSKASYSNGILEVTLTKKGKSKETKKIKIE
;
A
#
# COMPACT_ATOMS: atom_id res chain seq x y z
N MET A 1 8.29 6.29 -7.55
CA MET A 1 8.40 7.71 -7.13
C MET A 1 8.62 7.93 -5.62
N ALA A 2 8.48 6.90 -4.76
CA ALA A 2 8.92 6.95 -3.36
C ALA A 2 10.38 6.45 -3.17
N GLU A 3 11.05 6.05 -4.25
CA GLU A 3 12.39 5.43 -4.21
C GLU A 3 13.52 6.47 -4.21
N ASP A 4 13.30 7.66 -4.79
CA ASP A 4 14.37 8.64 -5.04
C ASP A 4 14.63 9.61 -3.87
N GLU A 5 13.72 9.76 -2.90
CA GLU A 5 13.87 10.74 -1.81
C GLU A 5 14.50 10.19 -0.51
N PHE A 6 14.78 8.87 -0.44
CA PHE A 6 15.46 8.26 0.71
C PHE A 6 17.00 8.23 0.59
N GLU A 7 17.57 8.71 -0.52
CA GLU A 7 19.03 8.78 -0.70
C GLU A 7 19.70 9.93 0.08
N GLU A 8 18.95 10.95 0.52
CA GLU A 8 19.50 12.12 1.23
C GLU A 8 19.63 11.98 2.76
N PHE A 9 19.46 10.78 3.33
CA PHE A 9 19.63 10.60 4.78
C PHE A 9 21.03 10.04 5.12
N PRO A 10 21.83 10.71 6.00
CA PRO A 10 23.19 10.29 6.34
C PRO A 10 23.20 9.27 7.50
N PHE A 11 22.57 8.11 7.35
CA PHE A 11 22.40 7.12 8.45
C PHE A 11 23.38 5.92 8.42
N TRP A 12 24.25 5.83 7.42
CA TRP A 12 25.05 4.62 7.14
C TRP A 12 26.14 4.26 8.17
N ARG A 13 26.26 4.97 9.30
CA ARG A 13 27.36 4.78 10.27
C ARG A 13 26.99 4.44 11.71
N ARG A 14 25.73 4.16 12.08
CA ARG A 14 25.41 3.87 13.50
C ARG A 14 24.47 2.67 13.72
N ARG A 15 24.77 1.93 14.79
CA ARG A 15 24.16 0.68 15.28
C ARG A 15 22.64 0.57 15.03
N ARG A 16 22.21 -0.56 14.44
CA ARG A 16 20.82 -0.98 14.12
C ARG A 16 19.72 -0.63 15.14
N ARG A 17 20.03 -0.56 16.45
CA ARG A 17 19.04 -0.30 17.50
C ARG A 17 18.55 1.15 17.55
N PHE A 18 19.38 2.11 17.11
CA PHE A 18 19.04 3.54 17.16
C PHE A 18 18.30 4.03 15.90
N LEU A 19 18.43 3.30 14.79
CA LEU A 19 17.81 3.66 13.52
C LEU A 19 16.27 3.56 13.58
N PHE A 20 15.74 2.51 14.22
CA PHE A 20 14.31 2.35 14.39
C PHE A 20 13.71 3.45 15.28
N ASP A 21 14.31 3.73 16.44
CA ASP A 21 13.81 4.76 17.35
C ASP A 21 13.79 6.16 16.70
N GLU A 22 14.73 6.44 15.80
CA GLU A 22 14.78 7.70 15.05
C GLU A 22 13.70 7.77 13.95
N ILE A 23 13.55 6.70 13.16
CA ILE A 23 12.47 6.57 12.16
C ILE A 23 11.10 6.69 12.82
N PHE A 24 10.87 5.99 13.94
CA PHE A 24 9.60 6.06 14.66
C PHE A 24 9.29 7.48 15.16
N ARG A 25 10.29 8.18 15.72
CA ARG A 25 10.11 9.58 16.15
C ARG A 25 9.82 10.54 15.00
N GLU A 26 10.36 10.29 13.82
CA GLU A 26 10.03 11.07 12.62
C GLU A 26 8.59 10.83 12.17
N ILE A 27 8.16 9.56 12.13
CA ILE A 27 6.79 9.18 11.76
C ILE A 27 5.78 9.68 12.79
N GLU A 28 6.08 9.61 14.09
CA GLU A 28 5.23 10.18 15.15
C GLU A 28 5.04 11.69 14.96
N ARG A 29 6.10 12.42 14.62
CA ARG A 29 6.01 13.86 14.31
C ARG A 29 5.12 14.12 13.09
N TRP A 30 5.31 13.36 12.00
CA TRP A 30 4.49 13.48 10.81
C TRP A 30 3.01 13.17 11.09
N PHE A 31 2.75 12.15 11.91
CA PHE A 31 1.40 11.79 12.31
C PHE A 31 0.75 12.88 13.16
N GLU A 32 1.47 13.44 14.14
CA GLU A 32 0.98 14.57 14.94
C GLU A 32 0.68 15.80 14.07
N GLU A 33 1.53 16.11 13.10
CA GLU A 33 1.33 17.23 12.17
C GLU A 33 0.11 17.01 11.29
N ALA A 34 -0.01 15.84 10.65
CA ALA A 34 -1.16 15.46 9.83
C ALA A 34 -2.47 15.47 10.65
N PHE A 35 -2.43 15.01 11.90
CA PHE A 35 -3.59 15.03 12.79
C PHE A 35 -3.99 16.46 13.20
N ARG A 36 -3.01 17.32 13.52
CA ARG A 36 -3.28 18.74 13.83
C ARG A 36 -3.85 19.47 12.62
N GLU A 37 -3.36 19.18 11.41
CA GLU A 37 -3.87 19.77 10.17
C GLU A 37 -5.30 19.27 9.90
N PHE A 38 -5.55 17.98 10.08
CA PHE A 38 -6.87 17.37 10.00
C PHE A 38 -7.86 18.01 10.98
N GLU A 39 -7.49 18.17 12.25
CA GLU A 39 -8.31 18.84 13.27
C GLU A 39 -8.62 20.31 12.92
N ARG A 40 -7.66 21.02 12.32
CA ARG A 40 -7.84 22.42 11.89
C ARG A 40 -8.74 22.53 10.66
N GLU A 41 -8.54 21.68 9.66
CA GLU A 41 -9.24 21.75 8.38
C GLU A 41 -10.66 21.18 8.46
N TYR A 42 -10.85 20.08 9.20
CA TYR A 42 -12.16 19.43 9.33
C TYR A 42 -13.00 19.95 10.49
N GLU A 43 -12.51 20.94 11.25
CA GLU A 43 -13.14 21.50 12.46
C GLU A 43 -14.09 20.47 13.11
N PHE A 44 -13.56 19.57 13.96
CA PHE A 44 -14.38 18.91 14.97
C PHE A 44 -14.93 19.93 16.01
N ARG A 45 -15.18 21.19 15.58
CA ARG A 45 -15.92 22.19 16.33
C ARG A 45 -17.33 21.64 16.49
N GLU A 46 -17.61 21.33 17.75
CA GLU A 46 -18.88 20.87 18.26
C GLU A 46 -20.11 21.37 17.47
N PRO A 47 -21.06 20.50 17.09
CA PRO A 47 -22.39 20.93 16.69
C PRO A 47 -23.20 21.30 17.94
N PHE A 48 -22.72 22.28 18.73
CA PHE A 48 -23.47 22.94 19.79
C PHE A 48 -23.86 24.36 19.36
N LYS A 49 -24.43 24.47 18.16
CA LYS A 49 -25.29 25.61 17.83
C LYS A 49 -26.62 25.08 17.33
N GLU A 50 -27.66 25.37 18.11
CA GLU A 50 -29.08 25.29 17.73
C GLU A 50 -29.65 23.89 17.45
N GLY A 51 -29.56 22.97 18.41
CA GLY A 51 -30.61 21.96 18.66
C GLY A 51 -30.93 20.93 17.56
N LYS A 52 -30.24 20.92 16.42
CA LYS A 52 -30.43 19.95 15.33
C LYS A 52 -29.20 19.06 15.22
N LYS A 53 -29.28 17.87 15.82
CA LYS A 53 -28.27 16.81 15.73
C LYS A 53 -28.29 16.20 14.33
N THR A 54 -27.61 16.80 13.37
CA THR A 54 -27.14 16.08 12.18
C THR A 54 -25.66 15.83 12.35
N PHE A 55 -25.31 14.78 13.10
CA PHE A 55 -23.95 14.25 13.04
C PHE A 55 -23.80 13.65 11.65
N ARG A 56 -23.12 14.36 10.75
CA ARG A 56 -22.59 13.74 9.55
C ARG A 56 -21.46 12.85 10.06
N THR A 57 -21.75 11.57 10.31
CA THR A 57 -20.71 10.60 10.65
C THR A 57 -19.75 10.56 9.48
N PHE A 58 -18.62 11.24 9.61
CA PHE A 58 -17.52 11.07 8.69
C PHE A 58 -17.01 9.65 8.87
N GLY A 59 -16.87 8.93 7.75
CA GLY A 59 -16.60 7.50 7.74
C GLY A 59 -15.27 7.13 8.41
N PRO A 60 -15.00 5.83 8.60
CA PRO A 60 -13.78 5.38 9.25
C PRO A 60 -12.53 5.83 8.46
N PHE A 61 -11.82 6.78 9.06
CA PHE A 61 -10.51 7.26 8.68
C PHE A 61 -9.43 6.24 9.05
N VAL A 62 -8.66 5.81 8.07
CA VAL A 62 -7.60 4.81 8.20
C VAL A 62 -6.34 5.41 7.59
N TYR A 63 -5.32 5.56 8.42
CA TYR A 63 -3.96 5.83 8.00
C TYR A 63 -3.07 4.79 8.68
N GLY A 64 -2.25 4.11 7.89
CA GLY A 64 -1.31 3.13 8.39
C GLY A 64 -0.06 3.09 7.54
N TYR A 65 1.01 2.56 8.13
CA TYR A 65 2.27 2.34 7.45
C TYR A 65 2.85 0.98 7.84
N SER A 66 3.64 0.40 6.95
CA SER A 66 4.43 -0.81 7.17
C SER A 66 5.89 -0.50 6.89
N ILE A 67 6.77 -0.90 7.81
CA ILE A 67 8.22 -0.68 7.69
C ILE A 67 8.88 -2.05 7.59
N THR A 68 9.65 -2.27 6.53
CA THR A 68 10.48 -3.46 6.35
C THR A 68 11.94 -3.05 6.27
N ILE A 69 12.85 -3.70 6.99
CA ILE A 69 14.29 -3.47 6.81
C ILE A 69 14.80 -4.40 5.73
N GLY A 70 15.26 -3.82 4.63
CA GLY A 70 15.86 -4.53 3.52
C GLY A 70 17.16 -5.24 3.92
N PRO A 71 17.63 -6.21 3.11
CA PRO A 71 18.89 -6.92 3.33
C PRO A 71 20.11 -5.99 3.31
N ASP A 72 20.01 -4.84 2.63
CA ASP A 72 20.98 -3.75 2.60
C ASP A 72 20.94 -2.84 3.84
N GLY A 73 19.99 -3.08 4.75
CA GLY A 73 19.78 -2.29 5.96
C GLY A 73 18.97 -1.02 5.75
N LYS A 74 18.46 -0.75 4.54
CA LYS A 74 17.60 0.40 4.26
C LYS A 74 16.16 0.11 4.67
N PRO A 75 15.45 1.07 5.32
CA PRO A 75 14.03 0.92 5.58
C PRO A 75 13.21 1.09 4.29
N ILE A 76 12.22 0.23 4.10
CA ILE A 76 11.19 0.31 3.06
C ILE A 76 9.89 0.63 3.77
N ILE A 77 9.37 1.85 3.58
CA ILE A 77 8.13 2.33 4.19
C ILE A 77 7.01 2.25 3.15
N ARG A 78 5.88 1.65 3.52
CA ARG A 78 4.67 1.54 2.68
C ARG A 78 3.48 2.10 3.44
N GLU A 79 2.78 3.07 2.88
CA GLU A 79 1.55 3.62 3.46
C GLU A 79 0.32 2.87 2.94
N PHE A 80 -0.75 2.83 3.74
CA PHE A 80 -2.05 2.23 3.39
C PHE A 80 -3.20 2.95 4.10
N GLY A 81 -4.44 2.68 3.68
CA GLY A 81 -5.64 3.32 4.20
C GLY A 81 -6.28 4.29 3.21
N ASN A 82 -7.13 5.19 3.69
CA ASN A 82 -7.91 6.13 2.86
C ASN A 82 -7.59 7.61 3.12
N ILE A 83 -6.63 7.90 3.99
CA ILE A 83 -6.08 9.23 4.19
C ILE A 83 -4.71 9.28 3.54
N ARG A 84 -4.49 10.26 2.67
CA ARG A 84 -3.16 10.64 2.22
C ARG A 84 -2.78 11.96 2.88
N PRO A 85 -1.88 11.96 3.89
CA PRO A 85 -1.45 13.20 4.52
C PRO A 85 -0.76 14.07 3.47
N SER A 86 -1.05 15.36 3.51
CA SER A 86 -0.48 16.30 2.56
C SER A 86 0.99 16.52 2.86
N ARG A 87 1.88 16.04 1.98
CA ARG A 87 3.34 16.22 2.14
C ARG A 87 3.83 17.65 1.87
N ARG A 88 2.94 18.54 1.41
CA ARG A 88 3.20 19.98 1.29
C ARG A 88 2.15 20.68 2.12
N LEU A 89 2.56 21.51 3.09
CA LEU A 89 1.73 22.37 3.96
C LEU A 89 0.67 23.26 3.24
N THR A 90 0.54 23.15 1.92
CA THR A 90 -0.30 23.96 1.03
C THR A 90 -1.41 23.17 0.34
N LYS A 91 -1.48 21.83 0.49
CA LYS A 91 -2.57 21.02 -0.08
C LYS A 91 -3.48 20.45 1.02
N PRO A 92 -4.80 20.45 0.82
CA PRO A 92 -5.76 19.78 1.71
C PRO A 92 -5.44 18.30 1.92
N ILE A 93 -5.84 17.75 3.06
CA ILE A 93 -5.79 16.30 3.28
C ILE A 93 -6.75 15.61 2.30
N GLU A 94 -6.21 14.72 1.46
CA GLU A 94 -7.00 13.95 0.51
C GLU A 94 -7.61 12.73 1.22
N ILE A 95 -8.94 12.72 1.30
CA ILE A 95 -9.73 11.62 1.86
C ILE A 95 -10.43 10.92 0.71
N SER A 96 -10.04 9.67 0.46
CA SER A 96 -10.70 8.82 -0.52
C SER A 96 -11.83 8.02 0.13
N GLU A 97 -12.90 7.75 -0.63
CA GLU A 97 -13.87 6.71 -0.26
C GLU A 97 -13.25 5.30 -0.37
N GLU A 98 -12.21 5.16 -1.19
CA GLU A 98 -11.52 3.90 -1.47
C GLU A 98 -10.26 3.79 -0.62
N ARG A 99 -10.08 2.64 0.03
CA ARG A 99 -8.89 2.34 0.82
C ARG A 99 -7.82 1.72 -0.06
N GLU A 100 -6.58 2.14 0.12
CA GLU A 100 -5.45 1.37 -0.38
C GLU A 100 -5.21 0.17 0.54
N PRO A 101 -5.28 -1.07 0.03
CA PRO A 101 -4.85 -2.25 0.76
C PRO A 101 -3.34 -2.25 0.93
N LEU A 102 -2.87 -2.89 2.02
CA LEU A 102 -1.46 -3.24 2.13
C LEU A 102 -1.15 -4.35 1.12
N VAL A 103 -0.10 -4.16 0.33
CA VAL A 103 0.30 -5.12 -0.70
C VAL A 103 1.79 -5.45 -0.57
N ASP A 104 2.10 -6.74 -0.68
CA ASP A 104 3.45 -7.24 -0.87
C ASP A 104 3.60 -7.91 -2.25
N VAL A 105 4.75 -7.73 -2.88
CA VAL A 105 5.07 -8.22 -4.23
C VAL A 105 6.34 -9.04 -4.17
N ILE A 106 6.20 -10.34 -4.39
CA ILE A 106 7.28 -11.31 -4.35
C ILE A 106 7.62 -11.71 -5.79
N ASN A 107 8.84 -11.39 -6.20
CA ASN A 107 9.32 -11.68 -7.54
C ASN A 107 10.10 -13.01 -7.54
N GLU A 108 9.54 -14.05 -8.17
CA GLU A 108 10.19 -15.35 -8.31
C GLU A 108 10.79 -15.52 -9.73
N GLU A 109 11.43 -16.65 -10.03
CA GLU A 109 12.10 -16.85 -11.31
C GLU A 109 11.12 -16.83 -12.50
N ASP A 110 10.06 -17.64 -12.41
CA ASP A 110 9.05 -17.90 -13.45
C ASP A 110 7.70 -17.21 -13.21
N LYS A 111 7.48 -16.63 -12.02
CA LYS A 111 6.20 -16.02 -11.64
C LYS A 111 6.38 -14.80 -10.71
N ILE A 112 5.32 -14.03 -10.57
CA ILE A 112 5.16 -12.93 -9.61
C ILE A 112 4.01 -13.30 -8.68
N ARG A 113 4.22 -13.21 -7.37
CA ARG A 113 3.16 -13.36 -6.36
C ARG A 113 2.84 -12.01 -5.74
N VAL A 114 1.57 -11.67 -5.73
CA VAL A 114 1.05 -10.45 -5.10
C VAL A 114 0.12 -10.87 -3.97
N VAL A 115 0.38 -10.37 -2.76
CA VAL A 115 -0.44 -10.62 -1.57
C VAL A 115 -1.03 -9.28 -1.12
N ALA A 116 -2.36 -9.21 -1.02
CA ALA A 116 -3.08 -8.00 -0.64
C ALA A 116 -4.04 -8.24 0.53
N GLU A 117 -4.06 -7.31 1.49
CA GLU A 117 -4.98 -7.33 2.62
C GLU A 117 -6.29 -6.61 2.28
N VAL A 118 -7.36 -7.38 2.11
CA VAL A 118 -8.70 -6.91 1.71
C VAL A 118 -9.78 -7.45 2.67
N PRO A 119 -9.75 -7.08 3.97
CA PRO A 119 -10.66 -7.64 4.97
C PRO A 119 -12.09 -7.13 4.85
N GLY A 120 -13.06 -8.03 5.04
CA GLY A 120 -14.50 -7.70 5.07
C GLY A 120 -15.12 -7.45 3.71
N VAL A 121 -14.52 -8.00 2.65
CA VAL A 121 -15.05 -7.99 1.28
C VAL A 121 -15.38 -9.44 0.89
N SER A 122 -16.51 -9.67 0.23
CA SER A 122 -16.87 -10.99 -0.29
C SER A 122 -16.05 -11.30 -1.54
N LYS A 123 -15.75 -12.59 -1.79
CA LYS A 123 -14.91 -12.98 -2.94
C LYS A 123 -15.47 -12.51 -4.27
N GLU A 124 -16.79 -12.58 -4.42
CA GLU A 124 -17.54 -12.13 -5.60
C GLU A 124 -17.47 -10.61 -5.86
N ASP A 125 -17.12 -9.82 -4.84
CA ASP A 125 -16.99 -8.37 -4.94
C ASP A 125 -15.56 -7.92 -5.27
N ILE A 126 -14.60 -8.85 -5.38
CA ILE A 126 -13.20 -8.56 -5.73
C ILE A 126 -13.02 -8.67 -7.24
N ASN A 127 -12.53 -7.59 -7.85
CA ASN A 127 -12.15 -7.54 -9.25
C ASN A 127 -10.62 -7.49 -9.40
N LEU A 128 -10.10 -8.31 -10.31
CA LEU A 128 -8.68 -8.40 -10.63
C LEU A 128 -8.50 -8.22 -12.14
N GLU A 129 -7.71 -7.23 -12.52
CA GLU A 129 -7.41 -6.94 -13.91
C GLU A 129 -5.92 -6.79 -14.11
N VAL A 130 -5.40 -7.29 -15.22
CA VAL A 130 -4.03 -7.02 -15.65
C VAL A 130 -4.11 -6.14 -16.88
N VAL A 131 -3.54 -4.94 -16.79
CA VAL A 131 -3.45 -3.99 -17.90
C VAL A 131 -1.99 -3.58 -18.04
N ASP A 132 -1.43 -3.80 -19.22
CA ASP A 132 0.00 -3.65 -19.49
C ASP A 132 0.86 -4.43 -18.47
N ASN A 133 1.72 -3.73 -17.73
CA ASN A 133 2.55 -4.27 -16.65
C ASN A 133 2.01 -3.92 -15.26
N LYS A 134 0.69 -3.86 -15.10
CA LYS A 134 0.04 -3.56 -13.82
C LYS A 134 -1.00 -4.60 -13.47
N LEU A 135 -1.03 -4.98 -12.19
CA LEU A 135 -2.17 -5.66 -11.58
C LEU A 135 -3.05 -4.62 -10.88
N ILE A 136 -4.30 -4.54 -11.28
CA ILE A 136 -5.32 -3.68 -10.69
C ILE A 136 -6.17 -4.54 -9.75
N ILE A 137 -6.26 -4.13 -8.50
CA ILE A 137 -7.10 -4.74 -7.47
C ILE A 137 -8.17 -3.73 -7.10
N SER A 138 -9.44 -4.06 -7.33
CA SER A 138 -10.57 -3.20 -6.95
C SER A 138 -11.70 -3.99 -6.31
N THR A 139 -12.49 -3.35 -5.45
CA THR A 139 -13.65 -4.00 -4.79
C THR A 139 -14.93 -3.22 -4.93
N LYS A 140 -16.05 -3.95 -4.89
CA LYS A 140 -17.40 -3.40 -4.86
C LYS A 140 -18.00 -3.48 -3.45
N GLY A 141 -19.13 -2.80 -3.26
CA GLY A 141 -19.89 -2.83 -2.01
C GLY A 141 -19.45 -1.78 -0.98
N PRO A 142 -19.75 -1.99 0.31
CA PRO A 142 -19.58 -0.97 1.35
C PRO A 142 -18.11 -0.74 1.74
N ARG A 143 -17.23 -1.72 1.52
CA ARG A 143 -15.78 -1.58 1.72
C ARG A 143 -15.08 -1.53 0.36
N LYS A 144 -14.79 -0.32 -0.09
CA LYS A 144 -14.08 -0.08 -1.35
C LYS A 144 -12.58 -0.10 -1.13
N TYR A 145 -11.89 -0.92 -1.91
CA TYR A 145 -10.44 -0.94 -2.02
C TYR A 145 -10.05 -0.68 -3.47
N TYR A 146 -8.95 0.04 -3.67
CA TYR A 146 -8.35 0.24 -4.99
C TYR A 146 -6.82 0.25 -4.87
N LYS A 147 -6.13 -0.51 -5.72
CA LYS A 147 -4.67 -0.48 -5.85
C LYS A 147 -4.24 -0.84 -7.25
N GLU A 148 -3.33 -0.05 -7.79
CA GLU A 148 -2.50 -0.43 -8.93
C GLU A 148 -1.14 -0.91 -8.41
N VAL A 149 -0.76 -2.12 -8.78
CA VAL A 149 0.50 -2.75 -8.43
C VAL A 149 1.34 -2.84 -9.70
N GLU A 150 2.46 -2.13 -9.74
CA GLU A 150 3.42 -2.24 -10.82
C GLU A 150 4.10 -3.61 -10.79
N LEU A 151 4.10 -4.29 -11.94
CA LEU A 151 4.71 -5.60 -12.12
C LEU A 151 6.09 -5.43 -12.74
N THR A 152 7.06 -6.16 -12.21
CA THR A 152 8.45 -6.08 -12.69
C THR A 152 8.67 -6.69 -14.08
N HIS A 153 7.72 -7.49 -14.58
CA HIS A 153 7.79 -8.21 -15.85
C HIS A 153 6.40 -8.34 -16.47
N GLU A 154 6.34 -8.48 -17.79
CA GLU A 154 5.12 -8.91 -18.48
C GLU A 154 4.67 -10.29 -17.98
N VAL A 155 3.36 -10.44 -17.78
CA VAL A 155 2.74 -11.68 -17.30
C VAL A 155 1.76 -12.23 -18.33
N GLU A 156 1.40 -13.51 -18.19
CA GLU A 156 0.38 -14.17 -18.98
C GLU A 156 -0.90 -14.37 -18.14
N PRO A 157 -1.92 -13.50 -18.27
CA PRO A 157 -3.08 -13.50 -17.39
C PRO A 157 -3.88 -14.81 -17.44
N ASP A 158 -3.96 -15.47 -18.59
CA ASP A 158 -4.73 -16.69 -18.79
C ASP A 158 -4.22 -17.88 -17.95
N THR A 159 -2.94 -17.85 -17.56
CA THR A 159 -2.32 -18.89 -16.71
C THR A 159 -2.28 -18.50 -15.24
N SER A 160 -2.76 -17.30 -14.90
CA SER A 160 -2.75 -16.79 -13.54
C SER A 160 -3.75 -17.50 -12.63
N LYS A 161 -3.47 -17.48 -11.32
CA LYS A 161 -4.33 -18.07 -10.29
C LYS A 161 -4.52 -17.07 -9.17
N ALA A 162 -5.72 -17.03 -8.58
CA ALA A 162 -6.02 -16.24 -7.40
C ALA A 162 -6.68 -17.09 -6.33
N SER A 163 -6.35 -16.83 -5.07
CA SER A 163 -7.00 -17.40 -3.90
C SER A 163 -7.34 -16.30 -2.90
N TYR A 164 -8.46 -16.45 -2.20
CA TYR A 164 -8.91 -15.48 -1.20
C TYR A 164 -9.40 -16.23 0.03
N SER A 165 -8.84 -15.93 1.19
CA SER A 165 -9.20 -16.55 2.46
C SER A 165 -8.94 -15.59 3.61
N ASN A 166 -9.92 -15.47 4.53
CA ASN A 166 -9.81 -14.67 5.75
C ASN A 166 -9.34 -13.22 5.53
N GLY A 167 -9.76 -12.57 4.44
CA GLY A 167 -9.35 -11.21 4.13
C GLY A 167 -8.02 -11.07 3.40
N ILE A 168 -7.33 -12.17 3.11
CA ILE A 168 -6.06 -12.18 2.38
C ILE A 168 -6.28 -12.65 0.95
N LEU A 169 -5.93 -11.81 -0.01
CA LEU A 169 -5.95 -12.09 -1.44
C LEU A 169 -4.53 -12.43 -1.91
N GLU A 170 -4.34 -13.62 -2.46
CA GLU A 170 -3.07 -14.04 -3.08
C GLU A 170 -3.28 -14.26 -4.57
N VAL A 171 -2.54 -13.50 -5.39
CA VAL A 171 -2.54 -13.58 -6.86
C VAL A 171 -1.19 -14.08 -7.33
N THR A 172 -1.18 -15.14 -8.13
CA THR A 172 0.01 -15.71 -8.77
C THR A 172 -0.06 -15.47 -10.27
N LEU A 173 0.89 -14.70 -10.80
CA LEU A 173 0.98 -14.31 -12.20
C LEU A 173 2.21 -14.97 -12.84
N THR A 174 2.03 -15.78 -13.88
CA THR A 174 3.16 -16.39 -14.60
C THR A 174 3.83 -15.35 -15.48
N LYS A 175 5.16 -15.28 -15.48
CA LYS A 175 5.91 -14.37 -16.36
C LYS A 175 5.89 -14.87 -17.80
N LYS A 176 5.66 -13.96 -18.73
CA LYS A 176 5.67 -14.24 -20.16
C LYS A 176 7.08 -14.65 -20.62
N GLY A 177 7.17 -15.72 -21.42
CA GLY A 177 8.44 -16.17 -22.02
C GLY A 177 9.42 -16.94 -21.10
N LYS A 178 9.09 -17.18 -19.82
CA LYS A 178 9.92 -17.98 -18.89
C LYS A 178 9.42 -19.42 -18.67
N SER A 179 8.81 -20.00 -19.71
CA SER A 179 8.47 -21.43 -19.74
C SER A 179 9.72 -22.29 -19.52
N LYS A 180 9.59 -23.30 -18.65
CA LYS A 180 10.64 -24.22 -18.18
C LYS A 180 11.24 -25.07 -19.32
N GLU A 181 12.24 -24.56 -20.02
CA GLU A 181 13.25 -25.39 -20.70
C GLU A 181 14.64 -24.75 -20.58
N THR A 182 15.31 -24.96 -19.45
CA THR A 182 16.76 -24.76 -19.38
C THR A 182 17.47 -25.93 -20.06
N LYS A 183 17.86 -25.75 -21.33
CA LYS A 183 18.75 -26.71 -22.01
C LYS A 183 20.18 -26.47 -21.53
N LYS A 184 20.77 -27.46 -20.83
CA LYS A 184 22.20 -27.45 -20.48
C LYS A 184 23.03 -27.49 -21.76
N ILE A 185 23.84 -26.46 -21.99
CA ILE A 185 24.86 -26.46 -23.05
C ILE A 185 26.12 -27.12 -22.46
N LYS A 186 26.64 -28.15 -23.12
CA LYS A 186 27.96 -28.70 -22.78
C LYS A 186 29.03 -27.85 -23.46
N ILE A 187 30.07 -27.51 -22.71
CA ILE A 187 31.29 -26.90 -23.23
C ILE A 187 32.14 -28.04 -23.81
N GLU A 188 32.60 -27.90 -25.06
CA GLU A 188 33.65 -28.75 -25.67
C GLU A 188 35.04 -28.24 -25.31
#